data_AF-A0A3M1VZB0-F1
#
_entry.id   AF-A0A3M1VZB0-F1
#
_cell.length_a   1.000
_cell.length_b   1.000
_cell.length_c   1.000
_cell.angle_alpha   90.00
_cell.angle_beta   90.00
_cell.angle_gamma   90.00
#
_symmetry.space_group_name_H-M   'P 1'
#
loop_
_entity.id
_entity.type
_entity.pdbx_description
1 polymer ?
#
loop_
_entity_poly.entity_id
_entity_poly.type
_entity_poly.pdbx_seq_one_letter_code
_entity_poly.pdbx_strand_id
1 'polypeptide(L)'
;QSDSDGDGIGDVCDTCGADPRAPADTDGDGTLDACDFDDGIVLFESIREWHSGGERTELNWQDDVAYDSFNLYRGDVRELAQGHFSQEPGSNPYADRVCGLTSTSYEDTLEPSAGDALYWLVTGVGAGGESGLGDGAGVDRPNDFPCP
;
A
#
# COMPACT_ATOMS: atom_id res chain seq x y z
N GLN A 1 7.90 -30.65 4.87
CA GLN A 1 8.52 -29.41 5.35
C GLN A 1 7.53 -28.77 6.31
N SER A 2 7.99 -28.15 7.39
CA SER A 2 7.13 -27.37 8.29
C SER A 2 6.93 -25.98 7.68
N ASP A 3 5.81 -25.34 7.99
CA ASP A 3 5.36 -24.03 7.50
C ASP A 3 4.58 -23.43 8.68
N SER A 4 5.27 -22.61 9.46
CA SER A 4 4.85 -22.21 10.82
C SER A 4 3.91 -21.01 10.83
N ASP A 5 4.02 -20.14 9.84
CA ASP A 5 3.18 -18.96 9.66
C ASP A 5 2.09 -19.16 8.60
N GLY A 6 2.21 -20.19 7.76
CA GLY A 6 1.18 -20.59 6.80
C GLY A 6 1.21 -19.78 5.51
N ASP A 7 2.36 -19.21 5.15
CA ASP A 7 2.55 -18.44 3.91
C ASP A 7 2.66 -19.33 2.65
N GLY A 8 2.87 -20.64 2.84
CA GLY A 8 3.01 -21.64 1.78
C GLY A 8 4.45 -21.91 1.35
N ILE A 9 5.43 -21.21 1.93
CA ILE A 9 6.86 -21.51 1.91
C ILE A 9 7.18 -22.29 3.18
N GLY A 10 8.10 -23.24 3.09
CA GLY A 10 8.46 -23.98 4.29
C GLY A 10 9.55 -23.30 5.09
N ASP A 11 9.53 -23.44 6.43
CA ASP A 11 10.41 -22.77 7.41
C ASP A 11 11.91 -22.76 7.09
N VAL A 12 12.40 -23.70 6.27
CA VAL A 12 13.83 -23.79 5.88
C VAL A 12 14.16 -22.89 4.68
N CYS A 13 13.17 -22.59 3.86
CA CYS A 13 13.27 -21.77 2.65
C CYS A 13 12.66 -20.37 2.84
N ASP A 14 11.93 -20.13 3.91
CA ASP A 14 11.32 -18.85 4.23
C ASP A 14 12.37 -17.90 4.84
N THR A 15 12.58 -16.75 4.18
CA THR A 15 13.49 -15.69 4.61
C THR A 15 12.81 -14.62 5.48
N CYS A 16 11.48 -14.58 5.50
CA CYS A 16 10.67 -13.67 6.33
C CYS A 16 10.24 -14.27 7.66
N GLY A 17 10.42 -15.57 7.84
CA GLY A 17 10.51 -16.28 9.10
C GLY A 17 9.18 -16.63 9.76
N ALA A 18 8.41 -15.65 10.19
CA ALA A 18 7.07 -15.87 10.77
C ALA A 18 6.05 -14.88 10.21
N ASP A 19 6.35 -14.36 9.02
CA ASP A 19 5.51 -13.42 8.31
C ASP A 19 4.58 -14.17 7.35
N PRO A 20 3.28 -14.28 7.65
CA PRO A 20 2.36 -15.12 6.89
C PRO A 20 2.04 -14.58 5.48
N ARG A 21 2.79 -13.59 4.98
CA ARG A 21 2.52 -12.86 3.73
C ARG A 21 3.31 -13.35 2.52
N ALA A 22 4.25 -14.28 2.64
CA ALA A 22 5.27 -14.46 1.60
C ALA A 22 5.04 -15.62 0.59
N PRO A 23 4.75 -15.29 -0.68
CA PRO A 23 5.04 -16.19 -1.80
C PRO A 23 5.80 -15.53 -2.97
N ALA A 24 6.20 -14.26 -2.84
CA ALA A 24 6.81 -13.45 -3.91
C ALA A 24 8.23 -12.98 -3.54
N ASP A 25 9.05 -12.83 -4.57
CA ASP A 25 10.44 -12.34 -4.59
C ASP A 25 10.56 -11.57 -5.92
N THR A 26 10.18 -10.31 -5.89
CA THR A 26 9.89 -9.48 -7.07
C THR A 26 11.17 -9.14 -7.84
N ASP A 27 12.28 -8.91 -7.15
CA ASP A 27 13.55 -8.55 -7.76
C ASP A 27 14.51 -9.75 -7.95
N GLY A 28 14.19 -10.89 -7.32
CA GLY A 28 14.88 -12.17 -7.49
C GLY A 28 16.17 -12.28 -6.68
N ASP A 29 16.34 -11.48 -5.63
CA ASP A 29 17.53 -11.50 -4.79
C ASP A 29 17.53 -12.65 -3.75
N GLY A 30 16.36 -13.26 -3.54
CA GLY A 30 16.13 -14.40 -2.65
C GLY A 30 15.59 -14.01 -1.27
N THR A 31 15.43 -12.73 -0.98
CA THR A 31 14.58 -12.18 0.09
C THR A 31 13.16 -12.09 -0.45
N LEU A 32 12.16 -12.35 0.40
CA LEU A 32 10.77 -12.30 -0.04
C LEU A 32 10.21 -10.92 0.25
N ASP A 33 9.40 -10.40 -0.67
CA ASP A 33 8.76 -9.08 -0.65
C ASP A 33 8.19 -8.67 0.73
N ALA A 34 7.67 -9.63 1.50
CA ALA A 34 7.09 -9.35 2.83
C ALA A 34 8.10 -8.83 3.88
N CYS A 35 9.39 -9.02 3.66
CA CYS A 35 10.48 -8.58 4.54
C CYS A 35 11.68 -8.00 3.76
N ASP A 36 11.49 -7.68 2.49
CA ASP A 36 12.43 -6.97 1.65
C ASP A 36 12.18 -5.46 1.75
N PHE A 37 13.26 -4.67 1.74
CA PHE A 37 13.22 -3.21 1.85
C PHE A 37 14.09 -2.53 0.78
N ASP A 38 14.48 -3.26 -0.27
CA ASP A 38 15.25 -2.75 -1.41
C ASP A 38 14.83 -3.31 -2.77
N ASP A 39 13.58 -3.78 -2.88
CA ASP A 39 12.97 -4.39 -4.08
C ASP A 39 12.18 -3.40 -4.96
N GLY A 40 11.97 -2.17 -4.48
CA GLY A 40 11.27 -1.12 -5.19
C GLY A 40 9.75 -1.22 -5.13
N ILE A 41 9.17 -2.02 -4.24
CA ILE A 41 7.72 -2.10 -4.04
C ILE A 41 7.29 -1.46 -2.71
N VAL A 42 6.03 -1.03 -2.66
CA VAL A 42 5.44 -0.50 -1.42
C VAL A 42 4.30 -1.41 -0.98
N LEU A 43 4.56 -2.25 0.02
CA LEU A 43 3.54 -3.14 0.59
C LEU A 43 2.94 -2.60 1.87
N PHE A 44 1.62 -2.70 2.00
CA PHE A 44 0.96 -2.45 3.27
C PHE A 44 1.34 -3.55 4.28
N GLU A 45 1.86 -3.12 5.43
CA GLU A 45 2.10 -3.98 6.58
C GLU A 45 0.84 -4.19 7.40
N SER A 46 0.05 -3.13 7.58
CA SER A 46 -1.24 -3.25 8.25
C SER A 46 -2.19 -2.12 7.90
N ILE A 47 -3.47 -2.46 7.89
CA ILE A 47 -4.60 -1.53 7.87
C ILE A 47 -5.42 -1.89 9.11
N ARG A 48 -5.45 -0.99 10.10
CA ARG A 48 -6.13 -1.23 11.38
C ARG A 48 -7.20 -0.17 11.62
N GLU A 49 -8.42 -0.63 11.85
CA GLU A 49 -9.51 0.23 12.30
C GLU A 49 -9.47 0.36 13.83
N TRP A 50 -9.51 1.60 14.30
CA TRP A 50 -9.58 1.93 15.71
C TRP A 50 -10.92 2.62 15.99
N HIS A 51 -11.75 1.97 16.81
CA HIS A 51 -13.05 2.50 17.24
C HIS A 51 -13.02 3.14 18.64
N SER A 52 -11.92 2.96 19.39
CA SER A 52 -11.77 3.50 20.73
C SER A 52 -10.91 4.75 20.72
N GLY A 53 -11.45 5.88 21.18
CA GLY A 53 -10.76 7.18 21.17
C GLY A 53 -11.05 8.04 19.92
N GLY A 54 -12.00 7.62 19.09
CA GLY A 54 -12.36 8.25 17.82
C GLY A 54 -12.19 7.26 16.67
N GLU A 55 -13.09 7.30 15.69
CA GLU A 55 -13.03 6.46 14.50
C GLU A 55 -11.85 6.89 13.62
N ARG A 56 -10.91 5.96 13.39
CA ARG A 56 -9.77 6.17 12.49
C ARG A 56 -9.27 4.87 11.90
N THR A 57 -8.68 4.97 10.73
CA THR A 57 -7.92 3.89 10.09
C THR A 57 -6.44 4.23 10.15
N GLU A 58 -5.68 3.35 10.76
CA GLU A 58 -4.21 3.42 10.80
C GLU A 58 -3.64 2.58 9.66
N LEU A 59 -2.89 3.24 8.79
CA LEU A 59 -2.23 2.65 7.64
C LEU A 59 -0.74 2.58 7.94
N ASN A 60 -0.14 1.42 7.73
CA ASN A 60 1.31 1.22 7.80
C ASN A 60 1.75 0.46 6.55
N TRP A 61 2.85 0.89 5.95
CA TRP A 61 3.48 0.24 4.80
C TRP A 61 4.98 0.08 5.04
N GLN A 62 5.62 -0.78 4.27
CA GLN A 62 7.07 -0.99 4.36
C GLN A 62 7.84 0.26 3.93
N ASP A 63 9.00 0.47 4.53
CA ASP A 63 9.99 1.42 4.03
C ASP A 63 10.81 0.77 2.92
N ASP A 64 11.38 1.56 2.02
CA ASP A 64 12.24 1.05 0.95
C ASP A 64 13.32 2.07 0.61
N VAL A 65 14.57 1.61 0.53
CA VAL A 65 15.74 2.45 0.25
C VAL A 65 15.69 3.16 -1.11
N ALA A 66 14.84 2.69 -2.03
CA ALA A 66 14.59 3.31 -3.33
C ALA A 66 13.83 4.65 -3.23
N TYR A 67 13.16 4.92 -2.11
CA TYR A 67 12.24 6.05 -1.96
C TYR A 67 12.67 7.03 -0.85
N ASP A 68 12.60 8.32 -1.16
CA ASP A 68 12.89 9.42 -0.21
C ASP A 68 11.62 9.91 0.51
N SER A 69 10.45 9.67 -0.08
CA SER A 69 9.14 10.05 0.46
C SER A 69 8.03 9.23 -0.20
N PHE A 70 6.80 9.36 0.31
CA PHE A 70 5.63 8.61 -0.15
C PHE A 70 4.46 9.55 -0.46
N ASN A 71 3.63 9.15 -1.42
CA ASN A 71 2.33 9.76 -1.64
C ASN A 71 1.22 8.75 -1.34
N LEU A 72 0.20 9.20 -0.63
CA LEU A 72 -0.96 8.42 -0.26
C LEU A 72 -2.20 8.96 -0.99
N TYR A 73 -2.95 8.06 -1.60
CA TYR A 73 -4.16 8.33 -2.34
C TYR A 73 -5.33 7.62 -1.68
N ARG A 74 -6.42 8.34 -1.41
CA ARG A 74 -7.68 7.78 -0.91
C ARG A 74 -8.78 7.99 -1.94
N GLY A 75 -9.67 7.02 -2.10
CA GLY A 75 -10.81 7.16 -3.00
C GLY A 75 -12.03 6.30 -2.66
N ASP A 76 -13.12 6.57 -3.37
CA ASP A 76 -14.35 5.77 -3.34
C ASP A 76 -14.18 4.46 -4.13
N VAL A 77 -14.51 3.32 -3.53
CA VAL A 77 -14.49 2.01 -4.19
C VAL A 77 -15.40 1.94 -5.43
N ARG A 78 -16.44 2.77 -5.52
CA ARG A 78 -17.33 2.84 -6.70
C ARG A 78 -16.63 3.42 -7.94
N GLU A 79 -15.73 4.37 -7.74
CA GLU A 79 -14.90 4.92 -8.80
C GLU A 79 -13.79 3.93 -9.17
N LEU A 80 -13.20 3.27 -8.16
CA LEU A 80 -12.25 2.18 -8.38
C LEU A 80 -12.84 1.06 -9.25
N ALA A 81 -14.10 0.68 -9.02
CA ALA A 81 -14.80 -0.34 -9.80
C ALA A 81 -15.01 0.03 -11.28
N GLN A 82 -14.88 1.32 -11.61
CA GLN A 82 -14.94 1.84 -12.99
C GLN A 82 -13.56 1.98 -13.62
N GLY A 83 -12.48 1.67 -12.87
CA GLY A 83 -11.10 1.80 -13.32
C GLY A 83 -10.44 3.15 -13.02
N HIS A 84 -11.06 4.00 -12.18
CA HIS A 84 -10.45 5.24 -11.72
C HIS A 84 -9.65 4.98 -10.44
N PHE A 85 -8.33 4.73 -10.60
CA PHE A 85 -7.45 4.32 -9.49
C PHE A 85 -6.97 5.47 -8.62
N SER A 86 -6.74 6.64 -9.20
CA SER A 86 -6.59 7.91 -8.49
C SER A 86 -7.81 8.78 -8.78
N GLN A 87 -8.20 9.64 -7.85
CA GLN A 87 -9.36 10.52 -7.99
C GLN A 87 -8.94 11.97 -7.71
N GLU A 88 -9.53 12.93 -8.42
CA GLU A 88 -9.27 14.35 -8.18
C GLU A 88 -9.67 14.70 -6.74
N PRO A 89 -8.79 15.29 -5.90
CA PRO A 89 -9.12 15.63 -4.53
C PRO A 89 -10.37 16.51 -4.44
N GLY A 90 -11.35 16.09 -3.64
CA GLY A 90 -12.62 16.79 -3.46
C GLY A 90 -13.66 16.59 -4.59
N SER A 91 -13.37 15.80 -5.62
CA SER A 91 -14.36 15.42 -6.65
C SER A 91 -15.56 14.65 -6.07
N ASN A 92 -15.34 13.95 -4.96
CA ASN A 92 -16.36 13.38 -4.11
C ASN A 92 -15.89 13.48 -2.63
N PRO A 93 -16.74 13.13 -1.64
CA PRO A 93 -16.38 13.25 -0.22
C PRO A 93 -15.19 12.39 0.24
N TYR A 94 -14.77 11.41 -0.57
CA TYR A 94 -13.81 10.37 -0.24
C TYR A 94 -12.47 10.54 -0.98
N ALA A 95 -12.48 11.18 -2.14
CA ALA A 95 -11.28 11.45 -2.94
C ALA A 95 -10.39 12.50 -2.27
N ASP A 96 -9.19 12.08 -1.87
CA ASP A 96 -8.16 12.97 -1.33
C ASP A 96 -6.76 12.36 -1.54
N ARG A 97 -5.72 13.15 -1.35
CA ARG A 97 -4.34 12.67 -1.38
C ARG A 97 -3.44 13.44 -0.43
N VAL A 98 -2.38 12.79 0.04
CA VAL A 98 -1.35 13.38 0.87
C VAL A 98 0.00 13.15 0.22
N CYS A 99 0.74 14.23 -0.03
CA CYS A 99 1.96 14.20 -0.82
C CYS A 99 3.21 14.39 0.07
N GLY A 100 4.31 13.72 -0.29
CA GLY A 100 5.62 13.92 0.33
C GLY A 100 5.68 13.49 1.81
N LEU A 101 4.97 12.43 2.17
CA LEU A 101 5.07 11.81 3.49
C LEU A 101 6.48 11.23 3.68
N THR A 102 7.15 11.59 4.77
CA THR A 102 8.46 11.02 5.15
C THR A 102 8.34 9.94 6.22
N SER A 103 7.12 9.55 6.56
CA SER A 103 6.81 8.45 7.46
C SER A 103 6.13 7.35 6.66
N THR A 104 6.29 6.11 7.13
CA THR A 104 5.66 4.92 6.56
C THR A 104 4.31 4.58 7.20
N SER A 105 3.70 5.58 7.82
CA SER A 105 2.39 5.45 8.44
C SER A 105 1.55 6.72 8.30
N TYR A 106 0.23 6.52 8.29
CA TYR A 106 -0.76 7.58 8.20
C TYR A 106 -2.02 7.21 8.98
N GLU A 107 -2.58 8.18 9.70
CA GLU A 107 -3.89 8.04 10.34
C GLU A 107 -4.94 8.80 9.54
N ASP A 108 -5.93 8.08 9.02
CA ASP A 108 -7.10 8.65 8.37
C ASP A 108 -8.30 8.65 9.32
N THR A 109 -8.88 9.81 9.58
CA THR A 109 -10.03 9.98 10.47
C THR A 109 -11.36 10.07 9.71
N LEU A 110 -11.34 9.92 8.38
CA LEU A 110 -12.56 9.89 7.58
C LEU A 110 -13.30 8.56 7.79
N GLU A 111 -14.50 8.64 8.34
CA GLU A 111 -15.43 7.52 8.43
C GLU A 111 -16.37 7.52 7.20
N PRO A 112 -16.39 6.46 6.37
CA PRO A 112 -17.32 6.38 5.26
C PRO A 112 -18.76 6.24 5.76
N SER A 113 -19.72 6.77 4.98
CA SER A 113 -21.13 6.56 5.28
C SER A 113 -21.50 5.08 5.19
N ALA A 114 -22.52 4.64 5.93
CA ALA A 114 -22.96 3.24 5.90
C ALA A 114 -23.28 2.76 4.47
N GLY A 115 -22.59 1.70 4.03
CA GLY A 115 -22.72 1.14 2.67
C GLY A 115 -21.74 1.72 1.65
N ASP A 116 -20.90 2.67 2.06
CA ASP A 116 -19.76 3.18 1.28
C ASP A 116 -18.49 2.48 1.75
N ALA A 117 -17.51 2.40 0.87
CA ALA A 117 -16.20 1.81 1.17
C ALA A 117 -15.10 2.68 0.55
N LEU A 118 -14.00 2.79 1.28
CA LEU A 118 -12.81 3.51 0.86
C LEU A 118 -11.75 2.51 0.43
N TYR A 119 -10.80 2.99 -0.37
CA TYR A 119 -9.52 2.32 -0.57
C TYR A 119 -8.40 3.33 -0.40
N TRP A 120 -7.20 2.79 -0.16
CA TRP A 120 -5.96 3.55 -0.15
C TRP A 120 -4.94 2.92 -1.09
N LEU A 121 -4.16 3.76 -1.75
CA LEU A 121 -2.96 3.39 -2.50
C LEU A 121 -1.81 4.23 -1.99
N VAL A 122 -0.61 3.65 -1.94
CA VAL A 122 0.62 4.36 -1.60
C VAL A 122 1.61 4.16 -2.73
N THR A 123 2.34 5.22 -3.05
CA THR A 123 3.46 5.21 -3.99
C THR A 123 4.69 5.74 -3.28
N GLY A 124 5.86 5.21 -3.62
CA GLY A 124 7.15 5.78 -3.26
C GLY A 124 7.61 6.82 -4.28
N VAL A 125 8.33 7.83 -3.82
CA VAL A 125 8.95 8.89 -4.63
C VAL A 125 10.45 8.89 -4.35
N GLY A 126 11.24 8.63 -5.40
CA GLY A 126 12.70 8.61 -5.31
C GLY A 126 13.36 9.34 -6.46
N ALA A 127 14.63 9.04 -6.73
CA ALA A 127 15.42 9.69 -7.78
C ALA A 127 14.80 9.55 -9.19
N GLY A 128 14.04 8.49 -9.44
CA GLY A 128 13.34 8.23 -10.70
C GLY A 128 12.01 8.95 -10.87
N GLY A 129 11.54 9.66 -9.83
CA GLY A 129 10.18 10.20 -9.74
C GLY A 129 9.27 9.33 -8.87
N GLU A 130 7.97 9.56 -8.99
CA GLU A 130 6.94 8.76 -8.33
C GLU A 130 6.80 7.40 -9.01
N SER A 131 6.73 6.34 -8.21
CA SER A 131 6.43 4.97 -8.63
C SER A 131 4.98 4.83 -9.14
N GLY A 132 4.69 3.70 -9.78
CA GLY A 132 3.35 3.37 -10.23
C GLY A 132 2.37 3.09 -9.08
N LEU A 133 1.06 3.06 -9.38
CA LEU A 133 0.01 2.67 -8.42
C LEU A 133 -0.11 1.14 -8.23
N GLY A 134 0.95 0.41 -8.58
CA GLY A 134 1.05 -1.04 -8.59
C GLY A 134 0.39 -1.68 -9.82
N ASP A 135 0.85 -2.88 -10.16
CA ASP A 135 0.54 -3.55 -11.42
C ASP A 135 -0.16 -4.90 -11.21
N GLY A 136 -1.43 -4.89 -10.81
CA GLY A 136 -2.14 -6.13 -10.41
C GLY A 136 -2.11 -7.31 -11.40
N ALA A 137 -1.86 -7.08 -12.70
CA ALA A 137 -1.66 -8.13 -13.71
C ALA A 137 -0.51 -7.81 -14.70
N GLY A 138 0.54 -7.11 -14.23
CA GLY A 138 1.71 -6.74 -15.04
C GLY A 138 1.50 -5.55 -15.97
N VAL A 139 0.43 -4.77 -15.76
CA VAL A 139 0.26 -3.43 -16.34
C VAL A 139 0.04 -2.47 -15.19
N ASP A 140 0.89 -1.45 -15.12
CA ASP A 140 0.82 -0.44 -14.09
C ASP A 140 -0.51 0.32 -14.15
N ARG A 141 -1.10 0.58 -12.98
CA ARG A 141 -2.36 1.32 -12.87
C ARG A 141 -2.12 2.80 -13.17
N PRO A 142 -2.93 3.44 -14.03
CA PRO A 142 -2.77 4.85 -14.33
C PRO A 142 -3.03 5.73 -13.10
N ASN A 143 -2.15 6.69 -12.88
CA ASN A 143 -2.34 7.79 -11.93
C ASN A 143 -2.80 9.04 -12.68
N ASP A 144 -4.12 9.20 -12.80
CA ASP A 144 -4.76 10.33 -13.47
C ASP A 144 -4.64 11.66 -12.68
N PHE A 145 -4.42 11.57 -11.37
CA PHE A 145 -4.35 12.73 -10.47
C PHE A 145 -3.14 12.65 -9.52
N PRO A 146 -1.91 12.65 -10.05
CA PRO A 146 -0.70 12.50 -9.24
C PRO A 146 -0.48 13.69 -8.31
N CYS A 147 0.34 13.48 -7.29
CA CYS A 147 0.89 14.57 -6.51
C CYS A 147 1.75 15.51 -7.38
N PRO A 148 1.67 16.83 -7.17
CA PRO A 148 2.38 17.83 -7.99
C PRO A 148 3.89 17.90 -7.74
#